data_AF-A0A1Z4R0N5-F1
#
_entry.id   AF-A0A1Z4R0N5-F1
#
_cell.length_a   1.000
_cell.length_b   1.000
_cell.length_c   1.000
_cell.angle_alpha   90.00
_cell.angle_beta   90.00
_cell.angle_gamma   90.00
#
_symmetry.space_group_name_H-M   'P 1'
#
loop_
_entity.id
_entity.type
_entity.pdbx_description
1 polymer ?
#
loop_
_entity_poly.entity_id
_entity_poly.type
_entity_poly.pdbx_seq_one_letter_code
_entity_poly.pdbx_strand_id
1 'polypeptide(L)'
;MLCLFIFSGMKPLLGLILLGSILTPSVVLAQKQTLKVVYPPSKHTTSADRIFFIGTAPTTGQVSINGKPIVRSKSGHFAPSMPLQVGTNNFTIRYENQELLIQVTRNSLQPENPPGLAFVKDSLIPSVDMARMPGEPICLSAIAAANANVSVKLGGDAIALAPQPISALLPDNKAALTGRNQPLSQNQVTRTQISNYAGCTTVQTPGDLGQPQFQLTLNGKTVTQAAMGKVQILAPSQLEVAEVTVDAGVARTGSSTDHSRLTPLPKGTRAAITGKDGDWLRLDYGGWINSKETRTIPGAIAPRSIIRSIGYRQSKDKVEVIFPLQVPVPVTVQQGSQSLILTLHNTTAQTDTFRTDNNPIISRLDWQQPNPNQVQYIFNLKQNQQWGYKLRYEGTSLVLTLRYPPEFSRKKQKPLSGIKILLDPGHGGKESGASGPNGTLEKDVNLKVSQLLREELSKRGANVVMSREDDKDLSLPDRQKLIDNEEPAIALSVHYNSLPDNGDAEKTQGVGMFWYNPQAHSLAAFLHNYIVAKMKRPSYGIFWNNLALTRPTSAPSVLMELGFMSNPNEFEWVTDPKEQKKLANAIADGIVEWFKQNQRSDGI
;
A
#
# COMPACT_ATOMS: atom_id res chain seq x y z
N MET A 1 12.89 17.80 -6.41
CA MET A 1 13.56 18.97 -7.02
C MET A 1 13.41 20.13 -6.04
N LEU A 2 14.54 20.69 -5.61
CA LEU A 2 14.74 21.68 -4.53
C LEU A 2 13.90 22.97 -4.68
N CYS A 3 13.43 23.55 -3.57
CA CYS A 3 13.79 24.92 -3.16
C CYS A 3 13.28 25.27 -1.74
N LEU A 4 14.05 26.12 -1.06
CA LEU A 4 14.09 26.45 0.36
C LEU A 4 13.86 27.98 0.55
N PHE A 5 13.24 28.39 1.68
CA PHE A 5 13.35 29.70 2.38
C PHE A 5 12.72 30.98 1.74
N ILE A 6 12.19 32.02 2.42
CA ILE A 6 12.17 32.53 3.82
C ILE A 6 10.94 33.47 4.02
N PHE A 7 10.46 33.59 5.27
CA PHE A 7 9.46 34.54 5.81
C PHE A 7 10.04 35.96 6.10
N SER A 8 9.22 37.01 5.97
CA SER A 8 9.13 38.22 6.84
C SER A 8 8.16 39.22 6.17
N GLY A 9 7.26 39.97 6.81
CA GLY A 9 6.89 40.19 8.20
C GLY A 9 5.64 41.09 8.23
N MET A 10 4.84 40.99 9.30
CA MET A 10 3.66 41.84 9.55
C MET A 10 4.03 43.11 10.31
N LYS A 11 3.27 44.20 10.11
CA LYS A 11 2.72 45.05 11.18
C LYS A 11 1.48 45.84 10.67
N PRO A 12 0.52 46.18 11.55
CA PRO A 12 -0.83 46.61 11.17
C PRO A 12 -0.99 48.13 11.17
N LEU A 13 -1.96 48.64 10.40
CA LEU A 13 -2.49 50.00 10.57
C LEU A 13 -4.01 49.94 10.79
N LEU A 14 -4.46 50.51 11.90
CA LEU A 14 -5.85 50.82 12.20
C LEU A 14 -6.35 51.91 11.25
N GLY A 15 -7.55 51.73 10.70
CA GLY A 15 -8.32 52.77 10.01
C GLY A 15 -9.82 52.49 10.17
N LEU A 16 -10.53 53.46 10.75
CA LEU A 16 -11.93 53.41 11.17
C LEU A 16 -12.86 54.03 10.10
N ILE A 17 -14.06 53.45 9.95
CA ILE A 17 -15.35 54.04 9.47
C ILE A 17 -15.54 54.26 7.94
N LEU A 18 -16.51 53.53 7.34
CA LEU A 18 -17.84 54.07 6.97
C LEU A 18 -18.76 52.93 6.46
N LEU A 19 -19.90 52.74 7.15
CA LEU A 19 -21.00 51.88 6.68
C LEU A 19 -21.70 52.57 5.49
N GLY A 20 -21.56 52.01 4.31
CA GLY A 20 -22.41 52.28 3.15
C GLY A 20 -23.12 51.01 2.72
N SER A 21 -24.39 50.86 3.11
CA SER A 21 -25.25 49.77 2.65
C SER A 21 -25.69 50.01 1.22
N ILE A 22 -24.97 49.43 0.26
CA ILE A 22 -25.40 49.31 -1.14
C ILE A 22 -25.87 47.86 -1.33
N LEU A 23 -27.18 47.67 -1.40
CA LEU A 23 -27.80 46.44 -1.89
C LEU A 23 -27.58 46.39 -3.41
N THR A 24 -26.50 45.76 -3.85
CA THR A 24 -26.38 45.31 -5.24
C THR A 24 -27.05 43.94 -5.36
N PRO A 25 -27.97 43.72 -6.30
CA PRO A 25 -28.38 42.36 -6.62
C PRO A 25 -27.15 41.66 -7.18
N SER A 26 -26.65 40.67 -6.45
CA SER A 26 -25.60 39.79 -6.96
C SER A 26 -26.19 38.99 -8.10
N VAL A 27 -26.11 39.52 -9.33
CA VAL A 27 -26.26 38.73 -10.53
C VAL A 27 -25.07 37.77 -10.52
N VAL A 28 -25.30 36.55 -10.05
CA VAL A 28 -24.38 35.44 -10.25
C VAL A 28 -24.33 35.26 -11.76
N LEU A 29 -23.32 35.85 -12.40
CA LEU A 29 -23.02 35.57 -13.79
C LEU A 29 -22.67 34.09 -13.85
N ALA A 30 -23.59 33.26 -14.33
CA ALA A 30 -23.32 31.85 -14.58
C ALA A 30 -22.14 31.79 -15.54
N GLN A 31 -20.97 31.41 -15.01
CA GLN A 31 -19.78 31.17 -15.83
C GLN A 31 -20.21 30.15 -16.88
N LYS A 32 -20.24 30.55 -18.15
CA LYS A 32 -20.58 29.63 -19.25
C LYS A 32 -19.60 28.47 -19.16
N GLN A 33 -20.09 27.33 -18.72
CA GLN A 33 -19.31 26.10 -18.68
C GLN A 33 -18.77 25.88 -20.10
N THR A 34 -17.47 25.71 -20.28
CA THR A 34 -16.90 25.41 -21.59
C THR A 34 -16.55 23.93 -21.64
N LEU A 35 -16.29 23.40 -22.84
CA LEU A 35 -15.71 22.08 -22.97
C LEU A 35 -14.38 22.03 -22.23
N LYS A 36 -14.27 21.10 -21.30
CA LYS A 36 -13.06 20.83 -20.52
C LYS A 36 -12.84 19.33 -20.49
N VAL A 37 -11.62 18.91 -20.77
CA VAL A 37 -11.14 17.56 -20.48
C VAL A 37 -10.11 17.67 -19.36
N VAL A 38 -10.36 16.96 -18.27
CA VAL A 38 -9.53 16.94 -17.06
C VAL A 38 -8.56 15.77 -17.11
N TYR A 39 -9.01 14.63 -17.63
CA TYR A 39 -8.19 13.45 -17.82
C TYR A 39 -8.50 12.81 -19.18
N PRO A 40 -7.49 12.28 -19.91
CA PRO A 40 -6.07 12.44 -19.65
C PRO A 40 -5.57 13.87 -19.93
N PRO A 41 -4.37 14.25 -19.46
CA PRO A 41 -3.72 15.49 -19.90
C PRO A 41 -3.47 15.47 -21.42
N SER A 42 -3.19 16.63 -22.01
CA SER A 42 -3.04 16.80 -23.47
C SER A 42 -1.98 15.89 -24.10
N LYS A 43 -0.96 15.52 -23.33
CA LYS A 43 0.01 14.46 -23.65
C LYS A 43 0.03 13.47 -22.50
N HIS A 44 -0.35 12.23 -22.78
CA HIS A 44 -0.37 11.16 -21.79
C HIS A 44 0.36 9.92 -22.30
N THR A 45 0.93 9.14 -21.38
CA THR A 45 1.61 7.90 -21.71
C THR A 45 1.12 6.80 -20.79
N THR A 46 0.81 5.64 -21.37
CA THR A 46 0.29 4.49 -20.64
C THR A 46 0.71 3.19 -21.30
N SER A 47 0.60 2.06 -20.63
CA SER A 47 0.70 0.74 -21.26
C SER A 47 -0.66 0.04 -21.40
N ALA A 48 -1.72 0.65 -20.84
CA ALA A 48 -3.08 0.16 -20.90
C ALA A 48 -3.59 0.03 -22.34
N ASP A 49 -4.46 -0.94 -22.58
CA ASP A 49 -5.10 -1.19 -23.89
C ASP A 49 -6.21 -0.21 -24.23
N ARG A 50 -6.54 0.69 -23.31
CA ARG A 50 -7.58 1.70 -23.41
C ARG A 50 -7.29 2.84 -22.44
N ILE A 51 -8.04 3.92 -22.59
CA ILE A 51 -8.03 5.07 -21.67
C ILE A 51 -9.41 5.71 -21.61
N PHE A 52 -9.81 6.20 -20.44
CA PHE A 52 -11.05 6.95 -20.26
C PHE A 52 -10.81 8.47 -20.28
N PHE A 53 -11.82 9.24 -20.70
CA PHE A 53 -11.76 10.70 -20.83
C PHE A 53 -12.69 11.39 -19.83
N ILE A 54 -12.17 11.86 -18.69
CA ILE A 54 -12.96 12.60 -17.70
C ILE A 54 -13.05 14.06 -18.12
N GLY A 55 -14.27 14.59 -18.23
CA GLY A 55 -14.47 15.99 -18.58
C GLY A 55 -15.90 16.47 -18.43
N THR A 56 -16.13 17.72 -18.81
CA THR A 56 -17.43 18.37 -18.74
C THR A 56 -17.64 19.35 -19.90
N ALA A 57 -18.91 19.57 -20.27
CA ALA A 57 -19.34 20.62 -21.19
C ALA A 57 -20.76 21.07 -20.81
N PRO A 58 -21.30 22.19 -21.34
CA PRO A 58 -22.69 22.60 -21.13
C PRO A 58 -23.69 21.48 -21.34
N THR A 59 -24.80 21.48 -20.60
CA THR A 59 -25.83 20.42 -20.69
C THR A 59 -26.55 20.38 -22.04
N THR A 60 -26.62 21.51 -22.75
CA THR A 60 -27.10 21.61 -24.14
C THR A 60 -26.04 21.17 -25.13
N GLY A 61 -26.40 20.98 -26.41
CA GLY A 61 -25.46 20.61 -27.47
C GLY A 61 -24.95 19.17 -27.40
N GLN A 62 -24.01 18.82 -28.26
CA GLN A 62 -23.44 17.47 -28.38
C GLN A 62 -21.93 17.52 -28.19
N VAL A 63 -21.40 16.58 -27.39
CA VAL A 63 -19.95 16.33 -27.31
C VAL A 63 -19.64 15.08 -28.13
N SER A 64 -18.53 15.11 -28.87
CA SER A 64 -18.04 13.96 -29.60
C SER A 64 -16.55 13.74 -29.37
N ILE A 65 -16.10 12.49 -29.46
CA ILE A 65 -14.69 12.10 -29.52
C ILE A 65 -14.46 11.38 -30.84
N ASN A 66 -13.50 11.87 -31.64
CA ASN A 66 -13.23 11.39 -33.01
C ASN A 66 -14.51 11.37 -33.88
N GLY A 67 -15.33 12.41 -33.75
CA GLY A 67 -16.60 12.56 -34.48
C GLY A 67 -17.75 11.67 -33.97
N LYS A 68 -17.51 10.80 -32.99
CA LYS A 68 -18.56 9.95 -32.40
C LYS A 68 -19.16 10.62 -31.17
N PRO A 69 -20.49 10.82 -31.12
CA PRO A 69 -21.16 11.36 -29.93
C PRO A 69 -20.90 10.53 -28.68
N ILE A 70 -20.81 11.19 -27.52
CA ILE A 70 -20.62 10.54 -26.22
C ILE A 70 -21.78 10.82 -25.26
N VAL A 71 -21.99 9.92 -24.30
CA VAL A 71 -23.00 10.06 -23.25
C VAL A 71 -22.49 11.01 -22.16
N ARG A 72 -23.42 11.74 -21.53
CA ARG A 72 -23.12 12.69 -20.46
C ARG A 72 -24.12 12.55 -19.31
N SER A 73 -23.70 12.91 -18.10
CA SER A 73 -24.55 13.04 -16.92
C SER A 73 -25.52 14.22 -17.06
N LYS A 74 -26.44 14.38 -16.09
CA LYS A 74 -27.42 15.48 -16.07
C LYS A 74 -26.77 16.86 -16.02
N SER A 75 -25.61 16.96 -15.39
CA SER A 75 -24.79 18.19 -15.27
C SER A 75 -23.75 18.33 -16.39
N GLY A 76 -23.81 17.46 -17.42
CA GLY A 76 -22.95 17.56 -18.61
C GLY A 76 -21.56 16.95 -18.46
N HIS A 77 -21.34 16.12 -17.44
CA HIS A 77 -20.07 15.41 -17.20
C HIS A 77 -19.97 14.14 -18.04
N PHE A 78 -18.76 13.71 -18.41
CA PHE A 78 -18.52 12.52 -19.22
C PHE A 78 -17.23 11.79 -18.82
N ALA A 79 -17.18 10.47 -19.07
CA ALA A 79 -16.00 9.63 -18.78
C ALA A 79 -15.80 8.44 -19.77
N PRO A 80 -16.05 8.58 -21.09
CA PRO A 80 -16.05 7.44 -22.00
C PRO A 80 -14.67 6.81 -22.14
N SER A 81 -14.63 5.49 -22.31
CA SER A 81 -13.41 4.71 -22.51
C SER A 81 -13.14 4.43 -23.99
N MET A 82 -11.91 4.67 -24.45
CA MET A 82 -11.47 4.49 -25.83
C MET A 82 -10.32 3.47 -25.91
N PRO A 83 -10.33 2.53 -26.88
CA PRO A 83 -9.23 1.60 -27.09
C PRO A 83 -7.98 2.33 -27.59
N LEU A 84 -6.80 1.78 -27.26
CA LEU A 84 -5.49 2.29 -27.67
C LEU A 84 -4.73 1.24 -28.48
N GLN A 85 -4.17 1.65 -29.62
CA GLN A 85 -3.14 0.90 -30.34
C GLN A 85 -1.76 1.20 -29.75
N VAL A 86 -0.81 0.27 -29.85
CA VAL A 86 0.60 0.56 -29.46
C VAL A 86 1.13 1.72 -30.30
N GLY A 87 1.84 2.64 -29.65
CA GLY A 87 2.29 3.89 -30.26
C GLY A 87 1.33 5.06 -30.01
N THR A 88 1.37 6.05 -30.90
CA THR A 88 0.65 7.31 -30.73
C THR A 88 -0.81 7.21 -31.18
N ASN A 89 -1.74 7.57 -30.30
CA ASN A 89 -3.17 7.67 -30.56
C ASN A 89 -3.59 9.14 -30.41
N ASN A 90 -4.20 9.72 -31.43
CA ASN A 90 -4.70 11.10 -31.39
C ASN A 90 -6.23 11.10 -31.25
N PHE A 91 -6.73 11.93 -30.34
CA PHE A 91 -8.14 12.09 -30.05
C PHE A 91 -8.57 13.55 -30.25
N THR A 92 -9.65 13.75 -31.00
CA THR A 92 -10.28 15.07 -31.21
C THR A 92 -11.60 15.11 -30.47
N ILE A 93 -11.70 15.95 -29.45
CA ILE A 93 -12.91 16.15 -28.65
C ILE A 93 -13.56 17.46 -29.10
N ARG A 94 -14.84 17.40 -29.48
CA ARG A 94 -15.58 18.57 -29.99
C ARG A 94 -16.85 18.84 -29.21
N TYR A 95 -17.16 20.12 -29.03
CA TYR A 95 -18.42 20.63 -28.53
C TYR A 95 -18.75 21.93 -29.27
N GLU A 96 -19.79 21.93 -30.11
CA GLU A 96 -20.09 23.06 -30.99
C GLU A 96 -18.84 23.51 -31.78
N ASN A 97 -18.40 24.76 -31.61
CA ASN A 97 -17.22 25.33 -32.27
C ASN A 97 -15.91 25.10 -31.49
N GLN A 98 -15.96 24.42 -30.34
CA GLN A 98 -14.78 24.12 -29.52
C GLN A 98 -14.19 22.77 -29.93
N GLU A 99 -12.86 22.73 -30.06
CA GLU A 99 -12.09 21.53 -30.37
C GLU A 99 -10.90 21.41 -29.43
N LEU A 100 -10.68 20.21 -28.89
CA LEU A 100 -9.51 19.86 -28.08
C LEU A 100 -8.81 18.64 -28.70
N LEU A 101 -7.49 18.72 -28.81
CA LEU A 101 -6.65 17.63 -29.28
C LEU A 101 -5.90 17.01 -28.10
N ILE A 102 -6.01 15.69 -27.95
CA ILE A 102 -5.33 14.92 -26.92
C ILE A 102 -4.53 13.80 -27.57
N GLN A 103 -3.27 13.70 -27.19
CA GLN A 103 -2.36 12.67 -27.66
C GLN A 103 -2.06 11.68 -26.53
N VAL A 104 -2.32 10.40 -26.79
CA VAL A 104 -2.03 9.31 -25.86
C VAL A 104 -1.07 8.33 -26.51
N THR A 105 0.11 8.17 -25.93
CA THR A 105 1.10 7.18 -26.37
C THR A 105 0.96 5.91 -25.55
N ARG A 106 0.62 4.80 -26.20
CA ARG A 106 0.60 3.48 -25.57
C ARG A 106 1.97 2.81 -25.74
N ASN A 107 2.69 2.62 -24.65
CA ASN A 107 3.94 1.88 -24.61
C ASN A 107 3.68 0.37 -24.74
N SER A 108 4.60 -0.31 -25.44
CA SER A 108 4.61 -1.76 -25.47
C SER A 108 4.97 -2.31 -24.09
N LEU A 109 4.32 -3.41 -23.69
CA LEU A 109 4.74 -4.22 -22.53
C LEU A 109 5.89 -5.18 -22.89
N GLN A 110 6.22 -5.31 -24.17
CA GLN A 110 7.31 -6.15 -24.64
C GLN A 110 8.62 -5.36 -24.69
N PRO A 111 9.75 -5.96 -24.29
CA PRO A 111 11.05 -5.36 -24.49
C PRO A 111 11.30 -5.08 -25.98
N GLU A 112 12.03 -4.01 -26.26
CA GLU A 112 12.42 -3.68 -27.62
C GLU A 112 13.44 -4.70 -28.16
N ASN A 113 13.33 -5.03 -29.45
CA ASN A 113 14.30 -5.89 -30.10
C ASN A 113 15.66 -5.18 -30.14
N PRO A 114 16.77 -5.88 -29.81
CA PRO A 114 18.08 -5.27 -29.82
C PRO A 114 18.52 -5.00 -31.28
N PRO A 115 19.25 -3.90 -31.54
CA PRO A 115 19.81 -3.66 -32.86
C PRO A 115 20.95 -4.64 -33.14
N GLY A 116 20.78 -5.51 -34.14
CA GLY A 116 21.81 -6.47 -34.54
C GLY A 116 22.05 -7.59 -33.52
N LEU A 117 23.29 -8.08 -33.44
CA LEU A 117 23.69 -9.13 -32.49
C LEU A 117 24.02 -8.51 -31.13
N ALA A 118 23.02 -8.39 -30.27
CA ALA A 118 23.18 -7.89 -28.92
C ALA A 118 22.14 -8.48 -27.97
N PHE A 119 22.40 -8.39 -26.66
CA PHE A 119 21.38 -8.60 -25.65
C PHE A 119 20.40 -7.42 -25.64
N VAL A 120 19.16 -7.68 -25.26
CA VAL A 120 18.18 -6.61 -24.98
C VAL A 120 18.72 -5.74 -23.85
N LYS A 121 18.54 -4.43 -23.98
CA LYS A 121 18.99 -3.45 -22.99
C LYS A 121 18.45 -3.80 -21.60
N ASP A 122 19.31 -3.70 -20.59
CA ASP A 122 19.00 -3.94 -19.17
C ASP A 122 18.44 -5.34 -18.85
N SER A 123 18.70 -6.34 -19.71
CA SER A 123 18.15 -7.70 -19.56
C SER A 123 19.05 -8.72 -18.85
N LEU A 124 20.32 -8.39 -18.62
CA LEU A 124 21.29 -9.28 -17.98
C LEU A 124 21.07 -9.32 -16.46
N ILE A 125 20.86 -10.51 -15.91
CA ILE A 125 20.69 -10.77 -14.48
C ILE A 125 21.89 -11.57 -13.97
N PRO A 126 22.59 -11.09 -12.92
CA PRO A 126 22.16 -10.06 -11.99
C PRO A 126 22.39 -8.62 -12.49
N SER A 127 21.40 -7.76 -12.28
CA SER A 127 21.48 -6.32 -12.57
C SER A 127 22.05 -5.49 -11.41
N VAL A 128 22.16 -6.10 -10.23
CA VAL A 128 22.74 -5.52 -9.01
C VAL A 128 23.61 -6.57 -8.33
N ASP A 129 24.56 -6.16 -7.49
CA ASP A 129 25.40 -7.10 -6.75
C ASP A 129 24.54 -8.09 -5.94
N MET A 130 24.85 -9.38 -6.01
CA MET A 130 24.13 -10.41 -5.29
C MET A 130 25.07 -11.27 -4.45
N ALA A 131 24.60 -11.69 -3.29
CA ALA A 131 25.29 -12.64 -2.43
C ALA A 131 24.37 -13.80 -2.04
N ARG A 132 24.91 -15.02 -2.05
CA ARG A 132 24.19 -16.27 -1.76
C ARG A 132 24.97 -17.13 -0.76
N MET A 133 24.27 -18.00 -0.05
CA MET A 133 24.91 -19.02 0.79
C MET A 133 25.50 -20.14 -0.10
N PRO A 134 26.53 -20.87 0.39
CA PRO A 134 27.00 -22.08 -0.25
C PRO A 134 25.88 -23.05 -0.62
N GLY A 135 25.91 -23.55 -1.85
CA GLY A 135 24.94 -24.52 -2.36
C GLY A 135 23.58 -23.94 -2.77
N GLU A 136 23.33 -22.65 -2.54
CA GLU A 136 22.11 -22.02 -3.07
C GLU A 136 22.19 -21.80 -4.59
N PRO A 137 21.06 -21.90 -5.31
CA PRO A 137 21.01 -21.58 -6.72
C PRO A 137 21.38 -20.12 -7.02
N ILE A 138 22.32 -19.94 -7.95
CA ILE A 138 22.67 -18.69 -8.59
C ILE A 138 22.03 -18.73 -9.98
N CYS A 139 20.86 -18.12 -10.12
CA CYS A 139 20.13 -18.09 -11.37
C CYS A 139 20.48 -16.83 -12.18
N LEU A 140 20.93 -17.05 -13.41
CA LEU A 140 21.36 -16.05 -14.36
C LEU A 140 20.37 -16.02 -15.52
N SER A 141 20.09 -14.84 -16.06
CA SER A 141 19.21 -14.73 -17.23
C SER A 141 19.59 -13.58 -18.13
N ALA A 142 19.20 -13.68 -19.39
CA ALA A 142 19.34 -12.66 -20.41
C ALA A 142 18.17 -12.70 -21.38
N ILE A 143 17.89 -11.61 -22.08
CA ILE A 143 16.97 -11.60 -23.22
C ILE A 143 17.79 -11.32 -24.47
N ALA A 144 17.65 -12.16 -25.49
CA ALA A 144 18.40 -12.06 -26.74
C ALA A 144 17.57 -12.57 -27.92
N ALA A 145 18.11 -12.49 -29.14
CA ALA A 145 17.49 -13.05 -30.33
C ALA A 145 17.07 -14.52 -30.14
N ALA A 146 15.94 -14.91 -30.71
CA ALA A 146 15.50 -16.30 -30.73
C ALA A 146 16.52 -17.18 -31.48
N ASN A 147 16.64 -18.45 -31.09
CA ASN A 147 17.57 -19.45 -31.66
C ASN A 147 19.07 -19.12 -31.52
N ALA A 148 19.42 -18.23 -30.59
CA ALA A 148 20.82 -17.97 -30.26
C ALA A 148 21.34 -18.95 -29.20
N ASN A 149 22.64 -19.20 -29.21
CA ASN A 149 23.31 -19.90 -28.11
C ASN A 149 23.77 -18.87 -27.09
N VAL A 150 23.29 -19.01 -25.85
CA VAL A 150 23.63 -18.10 -24.75
C VAL A 150 24.34 -18.88 -23.65
N SER A 151 25.45 -18.34 -23.16
CA SER A 151 26.17 -18.89 -22.01
C SER A 151 26.72 -17.78 -21.13
N VAL A 152 27.12 -18.11 -19.91
CA VAL A 152 27.72 -17.17 -18.96
C VAL A 152 28.98 -17.77 -18.38
N LYS A 153 30.08 -17.02 -18.37
CA LYS A 153 31.26 -17.36 -17.58
C LYS A 153 31.18 -16.73 -16.20
N LEU A 154 31.26 -17.54 -15.15
CA LEU A 154 31.21 -17.10 -13.76
C LEU A 154 32.12 -17.98 -12.90
N GLY A 155 33.02 -17.39 -12.12
CA GLY A 155 33.91 -18.17 -11.23
C GLY A 155 34.81 -19.20 -11.94
N GLY A 156 35.05 -19.04 -13.25
CA GLY A 156 35.80 -20.00 -14.07
C GLY A 156 34.95 -21.02 -14.83
N ASP A 157 33.68 -21.21 -14.42
CA ASP A 157 32.76 -22.14 -15.06
C ASP A 157 31.98 -21.50 -16.21
N ALA A 158 31.66 -22.29 -17.23
CA ALA A 158 30.77 -21.91 -18.31
C ALA A 158 29.38 -22.51 -18.08
N ILE A 159 28.37 -21.64 -17.93
CA ILE A 159 26.99 -22.01 -17.64
C ILE A 159 26.17 -21.78 -18.91
N ALA A 160 25.60 -22.84 -19.48
CA ALA A 160 24.68 -22.71 -20.61
C ALA A 160 23.33 -22.15 -20.13
N LEU A 161 22.79 -21.17 -20.86
CA LEU A 161 21.45 -20.64 -20.62
C LEU A 161 20.49 -21.17 -21.68
N ALA A 162 19.44 -21.85 -21.24
CA ALA A 162 18.44 -22.43 -22.13
C ALA A 162 17.30 -21.44 -22.39
N PRO A 163 16.72 -21.43 -23.61
CA PRO A 163 15.52 -20.65 -23.89
C PRO A 163 14.38 -21.12 -22.97
N GLN A 164 13.70 -20.16 -22.36
CA GLN A 164 12.61 -20.40 -21.42
C GLN A 164 11.27 -20.36 -22.15
N PRO A 165 10.31 -21.21 -21.78
CA PRO A 165 8.96 -21.13 -22.32
C PRO A 165 8.34 -19.76 -22.01
N ILE A 166 7.53 -19.26 -22.94
CA ILE A 166 6.77 -18.03 -22.73
C ILE A 166 5.80 -18.26 -21.57
N SER A 167 6.10 -17.65 -20.43
CA SER A 167 5.18 -17.60 -19.30
C SER A 167 4.10 -16.56 -19.56
N ALA A 168 2.90 -16.82 -19.05
CA ALA A 168 1.82 -15.83 -19.15
C ALA A 168 2.21 -14.57 -18.37
N LEU A 169 1.97 -13.40 -18.96
CA LEU A 169 2.16 -12.13 -18.25
C LEU A 169 0.99 -11.92 -17.30
N LEU A 170 1.29 -11.71 -16.02
CA LEU A 170 0.29 -11.34 -15.04
C LEU A 170 0.06 -9.82 -15.09
N PRO A 171 -1.19 -9.37 -14.93
CA PRO A 171 -1.46 -7.96 -14.75
C PRO A 171 -0.95 -7.48 -13.37
N ASP A 172 -0.79 -6.17 -13.23
CA ASP A 172 -0.51 -5.51 -11.94
C ASP A 172 -1.57 -5.88 -10.88
N ASN A 173 -1.19 -5.94 -9.61
CA ASN A 173 -2.07 -6.19 -8.47
C ASN A 173 -3.35 -5.34 -8.48
N LYS A 174 -3.28 -4.10 -8.96
CA LYS A 174 -4.46 -3.21 -9.09
C LYS A 174 -5.53 -3.75 -10.06
N ALA A 175 -5.23 -4.75 -10.87
CA ALA A 175 -6.21 -5.39 -11.74
C ALA A 175 -7.31 -6.14 -10.96
N ALA A 176 -7.06 -6.50 -9.69
CA ALA A 176 -8.10 -6.99 -8.78
C ALA A 176 -9.23 -5.97 -8.58
N LEU A 177 -8.92 -4.67 -8.65
CA LEU A 177 -9.88 -3.57 -8.52
C LEU A 177 -10.84 -3.44 -9.72
N THR A 178 -10.52 -4.07 -10.85
CA THR A 178 -11.34 -4.05 -12.07
C THR A 178 -11.83 -5.43 -12.50
N GLY A 179 -11.58 -6.47 -11.68
CA GLY A 179 -11.90 -7.86 -12.02
C GLY A 179 -11.09 -8.42 -13.20
N ARG A 180 -10.01 -7.75 -13.62
CA ARG A 180 -9.17 -8.15 -14.77
C ARG A 180 -7.88 -8.82 -14.34
N ASN A 181 -7.94 -9.67 -13.33
CA ASN A 181 -6.80 -10.35 -12.72
C ASN A 181 -6.39 -11.67 -13.42
N GLN A 182 -6.93 -11.93 -14.62
CA GLN A 182 -6.55 -13.09 -15.42
C GLN A 182 -5.23 -12.84 -16.16
N PRO A 183 -4.41 -13.88 -16.40
CA PRO A 183 -3.21 -13.75 -17.22
C PRO A 183 -3.53 -13.15 -18.61
N LEU A 184 -2.65 -12.29 -19.10
CA LEU A 184 -2.80 -11.66 -20.42
C LEU A 184 -2.67 -12.71 -21.53
N SER A 185 -3.53 -12.63 -22.54
CA SER A 185 -3.58 -13.60 -23.64
C SER A 185 -2.26 -13.68 -24.41
N GLN A 186 -1.82 -14.88 -24.79
CA GLN A 186 -0.56 -15.12 -25.53
C GLN A 186 -0.42 -14.29 -26.82
N ASN A 187 -1.52 -13.96 -27.51
CA ASN A 187 -1.49 -13.13 -28.73
C ASN A 187 -1.06 -11.68 -28.49
N GLN A 188 -1.12 -11.18 -27.25
CA GLN A 188 -0.55 -9.88 -26.84
C GLN A 188 0.93 -10.00 -26.42
N VAL A 189 1.49 -11.22 -26.45
CA VAL A 189 2.79 -11.57 -25.86
C VAL A 189 3.71 -12.29 -26.86
N THR A 190 3.23 -12.68 -28.05
CA THR A 190 4.00 -13.52 -28.98
C THR A 190 5.28 -12.83 -29.43
N ARG A 191 6.41 -13.28 -28.88
CA ARG A 191 7.76 -12.86 -29.28
C ARG A 191 8.29 -13.83 -30.32
N THR A 192 8.25 -13.45 -31.59
CA THR A 192 8.81 -14.29 -32.67
C THR A 192 10.31 -14.05 -32.88
N GLN A 193 10.85 -12.92 -32.40
CA GLN A 193 12.23 -12.50 -32.69
C GLN A 193 13.20 -12.57 -31.50
N ILE A 194 12.71 -12.61 -30.26
CA ILE A 194 13.54 -12.64 -29.05
C ILE A 194 13.05 -13.72 -28.06
N SER A 195 13.96 -14.25 -27.26
CA SER A 195 13.69 -15.25 -26.22
C SER A 195 14.34 -14.88 -24.89
N ASN A 196 13.74 -15.31 -23.79
CA ASN A 196 14.35 -15.27 -22.46
C ASN A 196 15.25 -16.50 -22.32
N TYR A 197 16.52 -16.32 -22.00
CA TYR A 197 17.45 -17.42 -21.70
C TYR A 197 17.74 -17.40 -20.21
N ALA A 198 17.70 -18.57 -19.57
CA ALA A 198 18.01 -18.70 -18.15
C ALA A 198 18.70 -20.03 -17.84
N GLY A 199 19.42 -20.04 -16.73
CA GLY A 199 20.12 -21.20 -16.20
C GLY A 199 20.59 -20.90 -14.78
N CYS A 200 20.74 -21.93 -13.96
CA CYS A 200 21.22 -21.78 -12.59
C CYS A 200 22.44 -22.67 -12.38
N THR A 201 23.34 -22.23 -11.52
CA THR A 201 24.44 -23.05 -10.99
C THR A 201 24.41 -23.00 -9.46
N THR A 202 25.24 -23.80 -8.81
CA THR A 202 25.46 -23.76 -7.36
C THR A 202 26.95 -23.76 -7.09
N VAL A 203 27.41 -22.97 -6.13
CA VAL A 203 28.82 -22.93 -5.72
C VAL A 203 28.91 -23.21 -4.23
N GLN A 204 29.79 -24.13 -3.84
CA GLN A 204 29.97 -24.54 -2.44
C GLN A 204 31.04 -23.71 -1.72
N THR A 205 32.05 -23.23 -2.45
CA THR A 205 33.18 -22.53 -1.86
C THR A 205 32.85 -21.03 -1.69
N PRO A 206 32.96 -20.47 -0.48
CA PRO A 206 32.84 -19.03 -0.27
C PRO A 206 33.88 -18.23 -1.07
N GLY A 207 33.50 -17.07 -1.57
CA GLY A 207 34.39 -16.22 -2.37
C GLY A 207 33.63 -15.23 -3.26
N ASP A 208 34.38 -14.27 -3.81
CA ASP A 208 33.89 -13.39 -4.86
C ASP A 208 34.04 -14.09 -6.22
N LEU A 209 32.94 -14.26 -6.94
CA LEU A 209 32.92 -14.86 -8.28
C LEU A 209 33.05 -13.81 -9.39
N GLY A 210 33.03 -12.53 -9.04
CA GLY A 210 33.13 -11.40 -9.95
C GLY A 210 31.85 -11.14 -10.74
N GLN A 211 31.99 -10.40 -11.84
CA GLN A 211 30.88 -10.10 -12.76
C GLN A 211 30.69 -11.24 -13.77
N PRO A 212 29.48 -11.81 -13.86
CA PRO A 212 29.18 -12.82 -14.87
C PRO A 212 29.37 -12.24 -16.29
N GLN A 213 30.12 -12.96 -17.14
CA GLN A 213 30.37 -12.56 -18.53
C GLN A 213 29.44 -13.35 -19.47
N PHE A 214 28.41 -12.68 -19.98
CA PHE A 214 27.45 -13.28 -20.89
C PHE A 214 28.01 -13.34 -22.31
N GLN A 215 27.85 -14.48 -22.96
CA GLN A 215 28.23 -14.72 -24.34
C GLN A 215 26.99 -15.08 -25.15
N LEU A 216 26.81 -14.39 -26.27
CA LEU A 216 25.72 -14.59 -27.22
C LEU A 216 26.31 -14.95 -28.58
N THR A 217 26.00 -16.14 -29.06
CA THR A 217 26.43 -16.62 -30.38
C THR A 217 25.23 -16.84 -31.29
N LEU A 218 25.25 -16.23 -32.47
CA LEU A 218 24.24 -16.40 -33.52
C LEU A 218 24.93 -16.37 -34.88
N ASN A 219 24.61 -17.35 -35.74
CA ASN A 219 25.18 -17.48 -37.09
C ASN A 219 26.73 -17.42 -37.12
N GLY A 220 27.37 -18.07 -36.14
CA GLY A 220 28.84 -18.12 -36.02
C GLY A 220 29.51 -16.83 -35.52
N LYS A 221 28.75 -15.76 -35.27
CA LYS A 221 29.24 -14.52 -34.65
C LYS A 221 28.94 -14.53 -33.16
N THR A 222 29.88 -14.03 -32.35
CA THR A 222 29.77 -14.00 -30.89
C THR A 222 29.99 -12.59 -30.36
N VAL A 223 29.13 -12.15 -29.44
CA VAL A 223 29.33 -10.95 -28.62
C VAL A 223 29.42 -11.33 -27.15
N THR A 224 30.18 -10.55 -26.38
CA THR A 224 30.31 -10.72 -24.92
C THR A 224 29.90 -9.45 -24.22
N GLN A 225 29.16 -9.58 -23.13
CA GLN A 225 28.74 -8.45 -22.29
C GLN A 225 28.79 -8.86 -20.82
N ALA A 226 29.40 -8.03 -19.98
CA ALA A 226 29.36 -8.22 -18.54
C ALA A 226 27.98 -7.85 -17.98
N ALA A 227 27.46 -8.64 -17.03
CA ALA A 227 26.38 -8.18 -16.17
C ALA A 227 26.83 -7.01 -15.29
N MET A 228 25.88 -6.18 -14.87
CA MET A 228 26.16 -5.05 -13.98
C MET A 228 26.53 -5.54 -12.57
N GLY A 229 25.79 -6.51 -12.05
CA GLY A 229 25.99 -7.04 -10.70
C GLY A 229 27.13 -8.06 -10.62
N LYS A 230 27.83 -8.05 -9.49
CA LYS A 230 28.77 -9.10 -9.09
C LYS A 230 28.05 -10.21 -8.34
N VAL A 231 28.65 -11.40 -8.30
CA VAL A 231 28.14 -12.54 -7.52
C VAL A 231 29.16 -12.91 -6.44
N GLN A 232 28.68 -13.02 -5.20
CA GLN A 232 29.48 -13.47 -4.06
C GLN A 232 28.84 -14.70 -3.40
N ILE A 233 29.67 -15.64 -2.96
CA ILE A 233 29.29 -16.72 -2.04
C ILE A 233 29.74 -16.36 -0.64
N LEU A 234 28.78 -16.22 0.26
CA LEU A 234 29.01 -15.86 1.65
C LEU A 234 29.72 -16.99 2.40
N ALA A 235 30.59 -16.64 3.36
CA ALA A 235 31.22 -17.59 4.24
C ALA A 235 30.32 -17.84 5.48
N PRO A 236 29.81 -19.07 5.71
CA PRO A 236 28.89 -19.35 6.82
C PRO A 236 29.46 -19.04 8.21
N SER A 237 30.79 -19.12 8.37
CA SER A 237 31.50 -18.80 9.62
C SER A 237 31.75 -17.30 9.84
N GLN A 238 31.44 -16.44 8.85
CA GLN A 238 31.74 -15.01 8.86
C GLN A 238 30.54 -14.17 8.42
N LEU A 239 29.32 -14.64 8.69
CA LEU A 239 28.11 -13.88 8.35
C LEU A 239 28.06 -12.58 9.15
N GLU A 240 27.86 -11.49 8.43
CA GLU A 240 27.57 -10.19 9.02
C GLU A 240 26.20 -10.22 9.72
N VAL A 241 26.05 -9.44 10.80
CA VAL A 241 24.77 -9.29 11.50
C VAL A 241 24.21 -7.90 11.21
N ALA A 242 22.95 -7.85 10.76
CA ALA A 242 22.20 -6.62 10.63
C ALA A 242 21.45 -6.31 11.93
N GLU A 243 21.47 -5.05 12.36
CA GLU A 243 20.61 -4.50 13.41
C GLU A 243 19.64 -3.48 12.80
N VAL A 244 18.34 -3.63 13.07
CA VAL A 244 17.31 -2.67 12.63
C VAL A 244 17.45 -1.35 13.39
N THR A 245 17.56 -0.24 12.68
CA THR A 245 17.82 1.10 13.27
C THR A 245 16.58 2.00 13.33
N VAL A 246 15.60 1.75 12.48
CA VAL A 246 14.30 2.44 12.45
C VAL A 246 13.32 1.82 13.44
N ASP A 247 12.30 2.58 13.86
CA ASP A 247 11.34 2.13 14.88
C ASP A 247 10.59 0.85 14.48
N ALA A 248 10.24 0.73 13.19
CA ALA A 248 9.58 -0.45 12.60
C ALA A 248 10.20 -0.77 11.23
N GLY A 249 11.15 -1.69 11.18
CA GLY A 249 11.84 -2.14 9.97
C GLY A 249 10.92 -2.91 9.02
N VAL A 250 10.90 -2.53 7.75
CA VAL A 250 9.99 -3.06 6.73
C VAL A 250 10.59 -4.32 6.11
N ALA A 251 10.30 -5.45 6.73
CA ALA A 251 10.64 -6.76 6.17
C ALA A 251 9.67 -7.18 5.06
N ARG A 252 10.17 -7.98 4.10
CA ARG A 252 9.46 -8.41 2.89
C ARG A 252 9.78 -9.86 2.50
N THR A 253 8.94 -10.44 1.66
CA THR A 253 9.12 -11.80 1.12
C THR A 253 10.22 -11.90 0.05
N GLY A 254 10.77 -10.77 -0.42
CA GLY A 254 11.82 -10.72 -1.43
C GLY A 254 12.49 -9.35 -1.52
N SER A 255 13.50 -9.25 -2.39
CA SER A 255 14.47 -8.16 -2.49
C SER A 255 14.00 -6.93 -3.28
N SER A 256 12.72 -6.55 -3.16
CA SER A 256 12.21 -5.31 -3.77
C SER A 256 10.95 -4.78 -3.08
N THR A 257 10.54 -3.56 -3.44
CA THR A 257 9.28 -2.98 -2.97
C THR A 257 8.02 -3.66 -3.51
N ASP A 258 8.16 -4.45 -4.58
CA ASP A 258 7.05 -5.19 -5.22
C ASP A 258 6.68 -6.46 -4.44
N HIS A 259 7.59 -6.92 -3.57
CA HIS A 259 7.35 -8.08 -2.72
C HIS A 259 6.48 -7.74 -1.52
N SER A 260 5.70 -8.73 -1.08
CA SER A 260 4.76 -8.59 0.04
C SER A 260 5.49 -8.23 1.34
N ARG A 261 4.87 -7.38 2.14
CA ARG A 261 5.37 -7.03 3.48
C ARG A 261 5.15 -8.17 4.47
N LEU A 262 6.11 -8.34 5.37
CA LEU A 262 6.05 -9.21 6.54
C LEU A 262 5.79 -8.37 7.80
N THR A 263 5.69 -9.02 8.96
CA THR A 263 5.63 -8.33 10.26
C THR A 263 6.80 -7.36 10.39
N PRO A 264 6.55 -6.06 10.66
CA PRO A 264 7.63 -5.11 10.85
C PRO A 264 8.53 -5.51 12.03
N LEU A 265 9.84 -5.41 11.82
CA LEU A 265 10.84 -5.78 12.83
C LEU A 265 11.04 -4.59 13.78
N PRO A 266 10.86 -4.75 15.10
CA PRO A 266 11.09 -3.65 16.03
C PRO A 266 12.56 -3.20 16.02
N LYS A 267 12.80 -1.91 16.24
CA LYS A 267 14.15 -1.37 16.41
C LYS A 267 15.01 -2.20 17.37
N GLY A 268 16.26 -2.41 17.00
CA GLY A 268 17.22 -3.21 17.76
C GLY A 268 17.21 -4.69 17.39
N THR A 269 16.23 -5.19 16.62
CA THR A 269 16.21 -6.56 16.09
C THR A 269 17.52 -6.89 15.38
N ARG A 270 18.14 -8.03 15.73
CA ARG A 270 19.37 -8.52 15.11
C ARG A 270 19.14 -9.83 14.37
N ALA A 271 19.74 -9.98 13.20
CA ALA A 271 19.74 -11.23 12.43
C ALA A 271 21.01 -11.35 11.57
N ALA A 272 21.48 -12.57 11.34
CA ALA A 272 22.57 -12.80 10.39
C ALA A 272 22.08 -12.53 8.95
N ILE A 273 22.94 -11.93 8.13
CA ILE A 273 22.70 -11.68 6.72
C ILE A 273 23.09 -12.94 5.95
N THR A 274 22.10 -13.61 5.37
CA THR A 274 22.27 -14.85 4.60
C THR A 274 22.21 -14.62 3.09
N GLY A 275 21.95 -13.39 2.65
CA GLY A 275 21.93 -13.06 1.22
C GLY A 275 21.85 -11.57 1.00
N LYS A 276 22.23 -11.14 -0.20
CA LYS A 276 22.14 -9.73 -0.62
C LYS A 276 21.67 -9.67 -2.07
N ASP A 277 20.88 -8.66 -2.41
CA ASP A 277 20.48 -8.26 -3.75
C ASP A 277 20.46 -6.72 -3.79
N GLY A 278 21.57 -6.12 -4.24
CA GLY A 278 21.82 -4.69 -4.15
C GLY A 278 21.70 -4.20 -2.69
N ASP A 279 20.80 -3.23 -2.48
CA ASP A 279 20.50 -2.66 -1.17
C ASP A 279 19.62 -3.57 -0.28
N TRP A 280 19.23 -4.76 -0.71
CA TRP A 280 18.36 -5.65 0.07
C TRP A 280 19.15 -6.75 0.76
N LEU A 281 18.92 -6.93 2.06
CA LEU A 281 19.56 -7.93 2.89
C LEU A 281 18.55 -9.03 3.23
N ARG A 282 18.86 -10.28 2.91
CA ARG A 282 18.10 -11.44 3.39
C ARG A 282 18.60 -11.79 4.78
N LEU A 283 17.69 -11.78 5.75
CA LEU A 283 17.96 -12.15 7.12
C LEU A 283 17.79 -13.67 7.30
N ASP A 284 18.46 -14.26 8.28
CA ASP A 284 18.47 -15.72 8.56
C ASP A 284 17.09 -16.35 8.86
N TYR A 285 16.07 -15.55 9.19
CA TYR A 285 14.69 -16.00 9.30
C TYR A 285 13.92 -16.04 7.96
N GLY A 286 14.55 -15.60 6.86
CA GLY A 286 14.03 -15.64 5.48
C GLY A 286 13.51 -14.31 4.94
N GLY A 287 13.20 -13.33 5.79
CA GLY A 287 12.72 -12.02 5.36
C GLY A 287 13.82 -11.11 4.81
N TRP A 288 13.45 -10.26 3.85
CA TRP A 288 14.33 -9.25 3.24
C TRP A 288 14.05 -7.86 3.81
N ILE A 289 15.10 -7.10 4.10
CA ILE A 289 15.00 -5.72 4.58
C ILE A 289 15.96 -4.82 3.78
N ASN A 290 15.59 -3.55 3.58
CA ASN A 290 16.47 -2.60 2.91
C ASN A 290 17.62 -2.21 3.85
N SER A 291 18.85 -2.18 3.36
CA SER A 291 20.07 -1.88 4.10
C SER A 291 20.01 -0.52 4.79
N LYS A 292 19.29 0.46 4.20
CA LYS A 292 19.09 1.82 4.76
C LYS A 292 18.29 1.84 6.06
N GLU A 293 17.57 0.77 6.38
CA GLU A 293 16.82 0.60 7.64
C GLU A 293 17.62 -0.16 8.70
N THR A 294 18.88 -0.48 8.40
CA THR A 294 19.74 -1.31 9.23
C THR A 294 21.13 -0.70 9.41
N ARG A 295 21.91 -1.27 10.34
CA ARG A 295 23.36 -1.14 10.39
C ARG A 295 23.99 -2.52 10.53
N THR A 296 25.16 -2.73 9.94
CA THR A 296 25.93 -3.95 10.16
C THR A 296 26.69 -3.86 11.49
N ILE A 297 26.75 -4.97 12.24
CA ILE A 297 27.60 -5.13 13.43
C ILE A 297 28.80 -6.02 13.06
N PRO A 298 30.01 -5.45 12.88
CA PRO A 298 31.20 -6.23 12.54
C PRO A 298 31.60 -7.20 13.67
N GLY A 299 32.04 -8.40 13.29
CA GLY A 299 32.54 -9.41 14.25
C GLY A 299 31.46 -10.03 15.16
N ALA A 300 30.19 -9.67 14.99
CA ALA A 300 29.09 -10.28 15.71
C ALA A 300 28.83 -11.70 15.18
N ILE A 301 28.58 -12.63 16.11
CA ILE A 301 28.08 -13.96 15.78
C ILE A 301 26.58 -13.90 15.49
N ALA A 302 26.08 -14.85 14.69
CA ALA A 302 24.66 -14.98 14.40
C ALA A 302 23.84 -14.98 15.71
N PRO A 303 22.85 -14.07 15.85
CA PRO A 303 22.14 -13.91 17.11
C PRO A 303 21.33 -15.16 17.43
N ARG A 304 21.48 -15.64 18.66
CA ARG A 304 20.68 -16.71 19.25
C ARG A 304 20.21 -16.24 20.62
N SER A 305 18.97 -16.55 20.97
CA SER A 305 18.44 -16.27 22.29
C SER A 305 17.86 -17.50 22.94
N ILE A 306 18.02 -17.60 24.25
CA ILE A 306 17.24 -18.51 25.09
C ILE A 306 16.11 -17.71 25.74
N ILE A 307 14.94 -18.32 25.86
CA ILE A 307 13.83 -17.79 26.65
C ILE A 307 13.44 -18.76 27.76
N ARG A 308 13.41 -18.27 29.01
CA ARG A 308 13.13 -19.08 30.21
C ARG A 308 11.81 -18.77 30.90
N SER A 309 11.25 -17.62 30.60
CA SER A 309 10.11 -17.08 31.30
C SER A 309 9.39 -16.07 30.43
N ILE A 310 8.16 -15.75 30.79
CA ILE A 310 7.44 -14.59 30.30
C ILE A 310 6.89 -13.80 31.50
N GLY A 311 6.82 -12.49 31.37
CA GLY A 311 6.30 -11.58 32.37
C GLY A 311 5.06 -10.84 31.87
N TYR A 312 4.32 -10.21 32.79
CA TYR A 312 3.12 -9.45 32.46
C TYR A 312 3.09 -8.11 33.19
N ARG A 313 2.65 -7.06 32.51
CA ARG A 313 2.26 -5.77 33.09
C ARG A 313 0.86 -5.42 32.60
N GLN A 314 -0.10 -5.27 33.51
CA GLN A 314 -1.46 -4.86 33.17
C GLN A 314 -1.67 -3.39 33.52
N SER A 315 -2.34 -2.64 32.64
CA SER A 315 -2.88 -1.31 32.93
C SER A 315 -4.39 -1.31 32.66
N LYS A 316 -5.02 -0.15 32.81
CA LYS A 316 -6.48 0.00 32.63
C LYS A 316 -6.96 -0.42 31.24
N ASP A 317 -6.13 -0.23 30.22
CA ASP A 317 -6.50 -0.23 28.80
C ASP A 317 -5.68 -1.21 27.93
N LYS A 318 -4.74 -1.94 28.53
CA LYS A 318 -3.89 -2.91 27.82
C LYS A 318 -3.25 -3.92 28.77
N VAL A 319 -2.74 -4.98 28.16
CA VAL A 319 -1.76 -5.89 28.77
C VAL A 319 -0.47 -5.85 27.96
N GLU A 320 0.65 -5.83 28.66
CA GLU A 320 1.97 -6.06 28.09
C GLU A 320 2.47 -7.43 28.52
N VAL A 321 2.88 -8.22 27.54
CA VAL A 321 3.52 -9.52 27.72
C VAL A 321 4.98 -9.35 27.37
N ILE A 322 5.85 -9.67 28.32
CA ILE A 322 7.28 -9.42 28.25
C ILE A 322 7.98 -10.75 28.04
N PHE A 323 8.85 -10.80 27.05
CA PHE A 323 9.66 -11.95 26.68
C PHE A 323 11.13 -11.59 26.92
N PRO A 324 11.69 -11.89 28.10
CA PRO A 324 13.11 -11.74 28.35
C PRO A 324 13.93 -12.60 27.40
N LEU A 325 14.84 -11.95 26.67
CA LEU A 325 15.73 -12.56 25.69
C LEU A 325 17.17 -12.12 25.98
N GLN A 326 18.13 -12.87 25.48
CA GLN A 326 19.56 -12.51 25.57
C GLN A 326 19.95 -11.50 24.49
N VAL A 327 19.24 -11.50 23.37
CA VAL A 327 19.43 -10.58 22.24
C VAL A 327 18.10 -10.34 21.55
N PRO A 328 17.83 -9.14 21.02
CA PRO A 328 16.68 -8.89 20.17
C PRO A 328 16.74 -9.75 18.89
N VAL A 329 15.66 -10.48 18.60
CA VAL A 329 15.55 -11.41 17.47
C VAL A 329 14.43 -11.00 16.49
N PRO A 330 14.39 -11.53 15.27
CA PRO A 330 13.26 -11.32 14.37
C PRO A 330 11.98 -11.92 14.94
N VAL A 331 10.84 -11.32 14.60
CA VAL A 331 9.52 -11.71 15.11
C VAL A 331 8.50 -11.78 13.98
N THR A 332 7.54 -12.70 14.10
CA THR A 332 6.38 -12.79 13.22
C THR A 332 5.10 -12.78 14.06
N VAL A 333 4.11 -12.00 13.64
CA VAL A 333 2.76 -11.99 14.25
C VAL A 333 1.74 -12.45 13.22
N GLN A 334 0.89 -13.40 13.63
CA GLN A 334 -0.27 -13.86 12.87
C GLN A 334 -1.53 -13.66 13.70
N GLN A 335 -2.54 -12.98 13.15
CA GLN A 335 -3.83 -12.77 13.80
C GLN A 335 -4.88 -13.70 13.19
N GLY A 336 -5.59 -14.43 14.05
CA GLY A 336 -6.85 -15.11 13.72
C GLY A 336 -8.05 -14.35 14.30
N SER A 337 -9.25 -14.94 14.21
CA SER A 337 -10.47 -14.34 14.79
C SER A 337 -10.41 -14.28 16.32
N GLN A 338 -9.96 -15.35 16.98
CA GLN A 338 -9.84 -15.46 18.44
C GLN A 338 -8.42 -15.84 18.87
N SER A 339 -7.43 -15.60 18.01
CA SER A 339 -6.04 -15.91 18.32
C SER A 339 -5.08 -14.84 17.83
N LEU A 340 -3.97 -14.72 18.55
CA LEU A 340 -2.78 -14.02 18.08
C LEU A 340 -1.58 -14.93 18.33
N ILE A 341 -0.79 -15.21 17.30
CA ILE A 341 0.40 -16.05 17.38
C ILE A 341 1.62 -15.16 17.22
N LEU A 342 2.51 -15.16 18.20
CA LEU A 342 3.82 -14.53 18.15
C LEU A 342 4.89 -15.61 17.97
N THR A 343 5.65 -15.53 16.89
CA THR A 343 6.85 -16.36 16.68
C THR A 343 8.10 -15.55 16.98
N LEU A 344 8.93 -16.04 17.88
CA LEU A 344 10.29 -15.56 18.11
C LEU A 344 11.25 -16.41 17.27
N HIS A 345 11.89 -15.81 16.27
CA HIS A 345 12.90 -16.48 15.48
C HIS A 345 14.24 -16.51 16.23
N ASN A 346 15.17 -17.35 15.78
CA ASN A 346 16.49 -17.53 16.39
C ASN A 346 16.47 -17.75 17.92
N THR A 347 15.40 -18.39 18.41
CA THR A 347 15.14 -18.55 19.85
C THR A 347 14.92 -20.01 20.20
N THR A 348 15.47 -20.43 21.33
CA THR A 348 15.25 -21.76 21.92
C THR A 348 14.58 -21.60 23.28
N ALA A 349 13.51 -22.36 23.52
CA ALA A 349 12.80 -22.37 24.79
C ALA A 349 13.56 -23.20 25.83
N GLN A 350 13.73 -22.62 27.02
CA GLN A 350 14.07 -23.28 28.29
C GLN A 350 13.03 -22.86 29.35
N THR A 351 11.75 -22.84 28.94
CA THR A 351 10.64 -22.38 29.77
C THR A 351 9.91 -23.58 30.37
N ASP A 352 10.15 -23.85 31.66
CA ASP A 352 9.49 -24.97 32.37
C ASP A 352 8.23 -24.54 33.13
N THR A 353 8.12 -23.26 33.48
CA THR A 353 6.98 -22.72 34.21
C THR A 353 6.80 -21.26 33.86
N PHE A 354 5.58 -20.87 33.49
CA PHE A 354 5.18 -19.47 33.43
C PHE A 354 3.80 -19.30 34.07
N ARG A 355 3.62 -18.18 34.75
CA ARG A 355 2.37 -17.82 35.42
C ARG A 355 1.44 -17.14 34.42
N THR A 356 0.21 -17.60 34.34
CA THR A 356 -0.89 -16.87 33.68
C THR A 356 -1.84 -16.36 34.76
N ASP A 357 -2.11 -15.06 34.75
CA ASP A 357 -3.08 -14.44 35.63
C ASP A 357 -4.42 -14.24 34.91
N ASN A 358 -5.49 -13.98 35.68
CA ASN A 358 -6.73 -13.55 35.08
C ASN A 358 -6.49 -12.28 34.24
N ASN A 359 -6.92 -12.31 32.98
CA ASN A 359 -6.73 -11.23 32.03
C ASN A 359 -8.05 -10.89 31.33
N PRO A 360 -8.36 -9.60 31.08
CA PRO A 360 -9.61 -9.20 30.40
C PRO A 360 -9.77 -9.75 28.98
N ILE A 361 -8.67 -9.95 28.23
CA ILE A 361 -8.75 -10.35 26.81
C ILE A 361 -8.11 -11.71 26.50
N ILE A 362 -7.13 -12.17 27.29
CA ILE A 362 -6.48 -13.48 27.11
C ILE A 362 -7.24 -14.53 27.92
N SER A 363 -7.73 -15.58 27.27
CA SER A 363 -8.33 -16.74 27.94
C SER A 363 -7.29 -17.78 28.34
N ARG A 364 -6.32 -18.03 27.46
CA ARG A 364 -5.24 -18.99 27.66
C ARG A 364 -4.03 -18.61 26.81
N LEU A 365 -2.83 -18.81 27.34
CA LEU A 365 -1.59 -18.72 26.58
C LEU A 365 -0.97 -20.10 26.45
N ASP A 366 -0.81 -20.56 25.21
CA ASP A 366 -0.09 -21.79 24.88
C ASP A 366 1.28 -21.43 24.27
N TRP A 367 2.21 -22.38 24.29
CA TRP A 367 3.48 -22.24 23.57
C TRP A 367 3.92 -23.56 22.95
N GLN A 368 4.74 -23.47 21.90
CA GLN A 368 5.37 -24.61 21.25
C GLN A 368 6.69 -24.22 20.59
N GLN A 369 7.58 -25.18 20.36
CA GLN A 369 8.81 -25.00 19.60
C GLN A 369 8.76 -25.85 18.32
N PRO A 370 8.16 -25.34 17.22
CA PRO A 370 7.96 -26.13 15.99
C PRO A 370 9.27 -26.54 15.30
N ASN A 371 10.38 -25.85 15.56
CA ASN A 371 11.72 -26.23 15.12
C ASN A 371 12.77 -25.66 16.09
N PRO A 372 14.04 -26.13 16.05
CA PRO A 372 15.04 -25.83 17.10
C PRO A 372 15.32 -24.35 17.38
N ASN A 373 15.02 -23.47 16.43
CA ASN A 373 15.34 -22.05 16.47
C ASN A 373 14.09 -21.16 16.40
N GLN A 374 12.89 -21.69 16.61
CA GLN A 374 11.65 -20.91 16.60
C GLN A 374 10.76 -21.30 17.76
N VAL A 375 10.39 -20.33 18.58
CA VAL A 375 9.41 -20.50 19.66
C VAL A 375 8.15 -19.73 19.29
N GLN A 376 7.00 -20.38 19.41
CA GLN A 376 5.69 -19.78 19.17
C GLN A 376 4.90 -19.67 20.47
N TYR A 377 4.27 -18.51 20.65
CA TYR A 377 3.33 -18.23 21.72
C TYR A 377 1.95 -17.95 21.11
N ILE A 378 0.94 -18.69 21.55
CA ILE A 378 -0.40 -18.67 21.01
C ILE A 378 -1.33 -18.07 22.07
N PHE A 379 -1.74 -16.83 21.84
CA PHE A 379 -2.70 -16.12 22.67
C PHE A 379 -4.11 -16.48 22.22
N ASN A 380 -4.81 -17.30 23.01
CA ASN A 380 -6.24 -17.54 22.83
C ASN A 380 -6.99 -16.37 23.47
N LEU A 381 -7.86 -15.74 22.68
CA LEU A 381 -8.55 -14.51 23.06
C LEU A 381 -9.99 -14.80 23.45
N LYS A 382 -10.49 -14.09 24.47
CA LYS A 382 -11.90 -14.17 24.92
C LYS A 382 -12.87 -13.57 23.90
N GLN A 383 -12.38 -12.67 23.06
CA GLN A 383 -13.20 -11.87 22.14
C GLN A 383 -12.75 -12.06 20.69
N ASN A 384 -13.71 -11.91 19.78
CA ASN A 384 -13.47 -11.94 18.33
C ASN A 384 -12.82 -10.65 17.81
N GLN A 385 -13.08 -9.52 18.49
CA GLN A 385 -12.59 -8.22 18.06
C GLN A 385 -11.27 -7.89 18.77
N GLN A 386 -10.20 -7.77 17.99
CA GLN A 386 -8.91 -7.30 18.48
C GLN A 386 -8.81 -5.78 18.32
N TRP A 387 -8.21 -5.09 19.28
CA TRP A 387 -8.18 -3.61 19.33
C TRP A 387 -6.82 -2.99 19.03
N GLY A 388 -5.86 -3.83 18.64
CA GLY A 388 -4.53 -3.43 18.24
C GLY A 388 -3.44 -4.05 19.10
N TYR A 389 -2.24 -4.10 18.51
CA TYR A 389 -1.03 -4.54 19.17
C TYR A 389 0.17 -3.69 18.77
N LYS A 390 1.19 -3.70 19.64
CA LYS A 390 2.51 -3.10 19.39
C LYS A 390 3.61 -4.06 19.82
N LEU A 391 4.75 -3.95 19.14
CA LEU A 391 5.98 -4.66 19.45
C LEU A 391 7.10 -3.65 19.65
N ARG A 392 7.89 -3.82 20.70
CA ARG A 392 9.10 -3.04 20.95
C ARG A 392 10.09 -3.86 21.77
N TYR A 393 11.37 -3.49 21.71
CA TYR A 393 12.37 -4.00 22.65
C TYR A 393 12.58 -3.01 23.80
N GLU A 394 12.57 -3.51 25.04
CA GLU A 394 13.05 -2.83 26.25
C GLU A 394 14.35 -3.51 26.69
N GLY A 395 15.49 -2.89 26.38
CA GLY A 395 16.78 -3.59 26.42
C GLY A 395 16.75 -4.75 25.43
N THR A 396 16.92 -5.97 25.94
CA THR A 396 16.82 -7.19 25.13
C THR A 396 15.44 -7.84 25.19
N SER A 397 14.55 -7.40 26.10
CA SER A 397 13.24 -8.02 26.28
C SER A 397 12.27 -7.54 25.21
N LEU A 398 11.62 -8.46 24.49
CA LEU A 398 10.52 -8.09 23.61
C LEU A 398 9.28 -7.80 24.45
N VAL A 399 8.61 -6.69 24.18
CA VAL A 399 7.31 -6.35 24.77
C VAL A 399 6.25 -6.39 23.69
N LEU A 400 5.31 -7.34 23.82
CA LEU A 400 4.07 -7.38 23.07
C LEU A 400 3.00 -6.67 23.88
N THR A 401 2.50 -5.55 23.37
CA THR A 401 1.34 -4.86 23.93
C THR A 401 0.08 -5.31 23.20
N LEU A 402 -0.94 -5.73 23.93
CA LEU A 402 -2.28 -6.01 23.42
C LEU A 402 -3.28 -5.05 24.05
N ARG A 403 -4.07 -4.36 23.23
CA ARG A 403 -5.03 -3.36 23.71
C ARG A 403 -6.33 -4.01 24.16
N TYR A 404 -6.87 -3.53 25.27
CA TYR A 404 -8.22 -3.89 25.70
C TYR A 404 -9.27 -3.15 24.86
N PRO A 405 -10.52 -3.66 24.84
CA PRO A 405 -11.62 -2.95 24.22
C PRO A 405 -11.83 -1.58 24.85
N PRO A 406 -12.19 -0.57 24.06
CA PRO A 406 -12.56 0.72 24.62
C PRO A 406 -13.86 0.59 25.44
N GLU A 407 -13.94 1.30 26.56
CA GLU A 407 -15.13 1.35 27.40
C GLU A 407 -16.30 2.05 26.66
N PHE A 408 -17.15 1.26 26.00
CA PHE A 408 -18.38 1.74 25.39
C PHE A 408 -19.55 1.66 26.41
N SER A 409 -20.58 2.49 26.29
CA SER A 409 -21.74 2.36 27.19
C SER A 409 -23.04 2.69 26.47
N ARG A 410 -23.91 1.69 26.39
CA ARG A 410 -25.23 1.80 25.74
C ARG A 410 -26.20 2.74 26.47
N LYS A 411 -25.93 3.05 27.74
CA LYS A 411 -26.84 3.86 28.59
C LYS A 411 -26.54 5.37 28.54
N LYS A 412 -25.49 5.79 27.83
CA LYS A 412 -25.13 7.21 27.72
C LYS A 412 -25.98 7.90 26.64
N GLN A 413 -26.44 9.12 26.93
CA GLN A 413 -27.07 10.01 25.92
C GLN A 413 -26.13 10.28 24.73
N LYS A 414 -24.81 10.31 25.00
CA LYS A 414 -23.74 10.38 24.01
C LYS A 414 -23.05 9.01 23.89
N PRO A 415 -23.42 8.18 22.89
CA PRO A 415 -23.00 6.78 22.84
C PRO A 415 -21.48 6.59 22.65
N LEU A 416 -20.78 7.55 22.06
CA LEU A 416 -19.33 7.50 21.82
C LEU A 416 -18.49 8.22 22.90
N SER A 417 -19.10 8.62 24.03
CA SER A 417 -18.36 9.30 25.09
C SER A 417 -17.18 8.49 25.63
N GLY A 418 -15.98 9.04 25.45
CA GLY A 418 -14.70 8.44 25.85
C GLY A 418 -13.99 7.68 24.72
N ILE A 419 -14.64 7.50 23.57
CA ILE A 419 -14.07 6.80 22.42
C ILE A 419 -13.23 7.79 21.60
N LYS A 420 -11.93 7.50 21.44
CA LYS A 420 -11.05 8.24 20.53
C LYS A 420 -11.18 7.68 19.12
N ILE A 421 -11.46 8.52 18.12
CA ILE A 421 -11.54 8.13 16.70
C ILE A 421 -10.59 9.02 15.92
N LEU A 422 -9.74 8.41 15.10
CA LEU A 422 -8.89 9.17 14.18
C LEU A 422 -9.52 9.18 12.79
N LEU A 423 -9.65 10.38 12.22
CA LEU A 423 -10.02 10.58 10.82
C LEU A 423 -8.80 11.07 10.05
N ASP A 424 -8.52 10.41 8.93
CA ASP A 424 -7.44 10.79 8.02
C ASP A 424 -8.03 11.25 6.69
N PRO A 425 -8.18 12.56 6.46
CA PRO A 425 -8.57 13.06 5.14
C PRO A 425 -7.43 12.80 4.15
N GLY A 426 -7.69 11.94 3.16
CA GLY A 426 -6.72 11.56 2.15
C GLY A 426 -6.11 12.76 1.41
N HIS A 427 -4.87 12.60 0.92
CA HIS A 427 -4.16 13.62 0.14
C HIS A 427 -3.95 14.94 0.90
N GLY A 428 -3.75 16.07 0.21
CA GLY A 428 -3.52 17.39 0.79
C GLY A 428 -2.23 18.03 0.29
N GLY A 429 -2.22 19.36 0.26
CA GLY A 429 -1.12 20.16 -0.29
C GLY A 429 -0.95 19.88 -1.79
N LYS A 430 0.22 19.39 -2.19
CA LYS A 430 0.58 19.08 -3.57
C LYS A 430 -0.06 17.79 -4.08
N GLU A 431 -0.40 16.87 -3.18
CA GLU A 431 -1.13 15.66 -3.52
C GLU A 431 -2.61 16.03 -3.72
N SER A 432 -3.07 16.12 -4.96
CA SER A 432 -4.47 16.48 -5.28
C SER A 432 -5.46 15.33 -5.04
N GLY A 433 -4.97 14.10 -5.10
CA GLY A 433 -5.81 12.92 -5.33
C GLY A 433 -6.43 12.95 -6.72
N ALA A 434 -7.51 12.19 -6.90
CA ALA A 434 -8.25 12.15 -8.16
C ALA A 434 -8.88 13.49 -8.52
N SER A 435 -9.05 13.73 -9.83
CA SER A 435 -9.74 14.92 -10.34
C SER A 435 -11.08 14.53 -10.95
N GLY A 436 -12.13 15.24 -10.56
CA GLY A 436 -13.46 15.07 -11.14
C GLY A 436 -13.64 15.77 -12.49
N PRO A 437 -14.76 15.51 -13.20
CA PRO A 437 -15.15 16.11 -14.48
C PRO A 437 -14.93 17.62 -14.67
N ASN A 438 -15.15 18.43 -13.63
CA ASN A 438 -14.98 19.89 -13.68
C ASN A 438 -13.61 20.36 -13.14
N GLY A 439 -12.75 19.44 -12.67
CA GLY A 439 -11.46 19.74 -12.04
C GLY A 439 -11.50 19.86 -10.51
N THR A 440 -12.63 19.57 -9.86
CA THR A 440 -12.69 19.43 -8.40
C THR A 440 -11.73 18.33 -7.96
N LEU A 441 -10.94 18.60 -6.93
CA LEU A 441 -9.89 17.70 -6.46
C LEU A 441 -10.41 16.87 -5.29
N GLU A 442 -10.03 15.59 -5.27
CA GLU A 442 -10.40 14.64 -4.23
C GLU A 442 -9.97 15.12 -2.83
N LYS A 443 -8.78 15.73 -2.71
CA LYS A 443 -8.27 16.25 -1.43
C LYS A 443 -9.25 17.21 -0.73
N ASP A 444 -10.00 17.99 -1.51
CA ASP A 444 -10.94 18.99 -1.00
C ASP A 444 -12.22 18.31 -0.51
N VAL A 445 -12.72 17.34 -1.27
CA VAL A 445 -13.88 16.52 -0.91
C VAL A 445 -13.58 15.68 0.33
N ASN A 446 -12.42 15.02 0.37
CA ASN A 446 -11.95 14.23 1.52
C ASN A 446 -11.92 15.06 2.80
N LEU A 447 -11.35 16.28 2.73
CA LEU A 447 -11.31 17.20 3.88
C LEU A 447 -12.72 17.60 4.32
N LYS A 448 -13.56 18.01 3.38
CA LYS A 448 -14.90 18.51 3.67
C LYS A 448 -15.77 17.44 4.35
N VAL A 449 -15.78 16.23 3.81
CA VAL A 449 -16.56 15.10 4.36
C VAL A 449 -16.01 14.68 5.71
N SER A 450 -14.69 14.69 5.90
CA SER A 450 -14.08 14.37 7.19
C SER A 450 -14.41 15.39 8.28
N GLN A 451 -14.47 16.69 7.94
CA GLN A 451 -14.89 17.74 8.88
C GLN A 451 -16.36 17.56 9.29
N LEU A 452 -17.26 17.26 8.34
CA LEU A 452 -18.66 16.95 8.63
C LEU A 452 -18.78 15.70 9.51
N LEU A 453 -17.98 14.66 9.22
CA LEU A 453 -17.95 13.44 10.02
C LEU A 453 -17.43 13.71 11.44
N ARG A 454 -16.39 14.53 11.60
CA ARG A 454 -15.89 14.99 12.91
C ARG A 454 -17.02 15.61 13.72
N GLU A 455 -17.81 16.51 13.13
CA GLU A 455 -18.94 17.15 13.82
C GLU A 455 -19.97 16.12 14.27
N GLU A 456 -20.36 15.19 13.41
CA GLU A 456 -21.35 14.15 13.73
C GLU A 456 -20.87 13.17 14.81
N LEU A 457 -19.59 12.79 14.78
CA LEU A 457 -18.97 11.97 15.82
C LEU A 457 -18.86 12.73 17.16
N SER A 458 -18.50 14.00 17.12
CA SER A 458 -18.39 14.85 18.32
C SER A 458 -19.74 15.07 19.00
N LYS A 459 -20.83 15.26 18.22
CA LYS A 459 -22.22 15.31 18.75
C LYS A 459 -22.58 14.03 19.52
N ARG A 460 -22.09 12.88 19.06
CA ARG A 460 -22.26 11.57 19.70
C ARG A 460 -21.28 11.32 20.85
N GLY A 461 -20.38 12.27 21.13
CA GLY A 461 -19.46 12.27 22.28
C GLY A 461 -18.05 11.75 22.02
N ALA A 462 -17.69 11.43 20.78
CA ALA A 462 -16.35 10.93 20.45
C ALA A 462 -15.29 12.03 20.61
N ASN A 463 -14.09 11.61 21.00
CA ASN A 463 -12.89 12.44 20.91
C ASN A 463 -12.28 12.23 19.52
N VAL A 464 -12.46 13.19 18.61
CA VAL A 464 -12.01 13.04 17.23
C VAL A 464 -10.66 13.71 17.02
N VAL A 465 -9.70 12.96 16.47
CA VAL A 465 -8.41 13.48 16.00
C VAL A 465 -8.42 13.47 14.48
N MET A 466 -7.97 14.55 13.84
CA MET A 466 -7.80 14.59 12.39
C MET A 466 -6.32 14.65 12.02
N SER A 467 -5.88 13.90 11.01
CA SER A 467 -4.49 13.97 10.54
C SER A 467 -4.15 15.33 9.92
N ARG A 468 -5.15 15.96 9.27
CA ARG A 468 -5.11 17.35 8.82
C ARG A 468 -6.48 18.00 8.98
N GLU A 469 -6.50 19.28 9.30
CA GLU A 469 -7.73 20.09 9.40
C GLU A 469 -7.86 21.12 8.27
N ASP A 470 -6.80 21.29 7.48
CA ASP A 470 -6.65 22.21 6.37
C ASP A 470 -5.96 21.52 5.16
N ASP A 471 -5.74 22.29 4.10
CA ASP A 471 -5.01 21.83 2.92
C ASP A 471 -3.50 21.95 3.12
N LYS A 472 -2.91 20.89 3.67
CA LYS A 472 -1.47 20.80 3.92
C LYS A 472 -0.87 19.48 3.42
N ASP A 473 0.40 19.53 3.05
CA ASP A 473 1.20 18.34 2.79
C ASP A 473 1.37 17.53 4.09
N LEU A 474 1.10 16.22 4.02
CA LEU A 474 1.37 15.29 5.11
C LEU A 474 1.74 13.92 4.55
N SER A 475 2.94 13.46 4.89
CA SER A 475 3.50 12.21 4.36
C SER A 475 2.77 10.99 4.92
N LEU A 476 2.78 9.88 4.16
CA LEU A 476 2.20 8.61 4.64
C LEU A 476 2.85 8.13 5.95
N PRO A 477 4.19 8.18 6.14
CA PRO A 477 4.81 7.85 7.42
C PRO A 477 4.30 8.69 8.60
N ASP A 478 4.11 10.01 8.41
CA ASP A 478 3.63 10.89 9.49
C ASP A 478 2.18 10.55 9.88
N ARG A 479 1.34 10.19 8.91
CA ARG A 479 -0.04 9.72 9.18
C ARG A 479 -0.06 8.42 9.97
N GLN A 480 0.79 7.46 9.59
CA GLN A 480 0.92 6.19 10.32
C GLN A 480 1.43 6.44 11.74
N LYS A 481 2.45 7.29 11.91
CA LYS A 481 3.00 7.68 13.20
C LYS A 481 1.95 8.37 14.09
N LEU A 482 1.07 9.19 13.52
CA LEU A 482 -0.04 9.77 14.27
C LEU A 482 -0.99 8.71 14.80
N ILE A 483 -1.38 7.72 14.00
CA ILE A 483 -2.22 6.59 14.45
C ILE A 483 -1.51 5.82 15.58
N ASP A 484 -0.23 5.54 15.41
CA ASP A 484 0.57 4.84 16.41
C ASP A 484 0.71 5.65 17.70
N ASN A 485 0.86 6.97 17.66
CA ASN A 485 0.99 7.80 18.86
C ASN A 485 -0.36 8.03 19.57
N GLU A 486 -1.41 8.26 18.80
CA GLU A 486 -2.74 8.56 19.36
C GLU A 486 -3.45 7.34 19.92
N GLU A 487 -3.11 6.15 19.40
CA GLU A 487 -3.75 4.87 19.74
C GLU A 487 -5.29 4.99 19.77
N PRO A 488 -5.93 5.44 18.66
CA PRO A 488 -7.38 5.62 18.64
C PRO A 488 -8.09 4.26 18.77
N ALA A 489 -9.36 4.25 19.15
CA ALA A 489 -10.17 3.02 19.16
C ALA A 489 -10.32 2.45 17.74
N ILE A 490 -10.46 3.33 16.75
CA ILE A 490 -10.44 3.02 15.31
C ILE A 490 -9.80 4.20 14.54
N ALA A 491 -9.16 3.90 13.42
CA ALA A 491 -8.66 4.91 12.48
C ALA A 491 -9.34 4.73 11.11
N LEU A 492 -9.86 5.83 10.56
CA LEU A 492 -10.61 5.82 9.30
C LEU A 492 -9.99 6.83 8.33
N SER A 493 -9.43 6.34 7.23
CA SER A 493 -8.95 7.17 6.13
C SER A 493 -10.07 7.40 5.12
N VAL A 494 -10.35 8.66 4.78
CA VAL A 494 -11.48 9.08 3.95
C VAL A 494 -10.98 9.44 2.56
N HIS A 495 -11.47 8.72 1.55
CA HIS A 495 -11.09 8.85 0.15
C HIS A 495 -12.31 8.78 -0.78
N TYR A 496 -12.10 9.24 -2.02
CA TYR A 496 -12.99 8.99 -3.14
C TYR A 496 -12.20 8.47 -4.34
N ASN A 497 -12.70 7.41 -4.94
CA ASN A 497 -11.92 6.54 -5.79
C ASN A 497 -11.75 7.11 -7.20
N SER A 498 -10.79 6.56 -7.91
CA SER A 498 -10.66 6.66 -9.36
C SER A 498 -10.09 5.36 -9.90
N LEU A 499 -10.11 5.19 -11.22
CA LEU A 499 -9.66 3.95 -11.84
C LEU A 499 -8.30 4.08 -12.51
N PRO A 500 -7.52 2.98 -12.60
CA PRO A 500 -6.39 2.92 -13.52
C PRO A 500 -6.88 3.06 -14.96
N ASP A 501 -6.01 3.49 -15.89
CA ASP A 501 -6.33 3.82 -17.29
C ASP A 501 -7.18 2.78 -18.03
N ASN A 502 -6.97 1.50 -17.73
CA ASN A 502 -7.70 0.41 -18.36
C ASN A 502 -9.12 0.20 -17.79
N GLY A 503 -9.53 0.96 -16.78
CA GLY A 503 -10.85 0.89 -16.15
C GLY A 503 -11.99 1.34 -17.05
N ASP A 504 -13.22 1.18 -16.55
CA ASP A 504 -14.45 1.68 -17.16
C ASP A 504 -15.11 2.67 -16.19
N ALA A 505 -14.76 3.95 -16.32
CA ALA A 505 -15.17 5.00 -15.40
C ALA A 505 -16.68 5.27 -15.40
N GLU A 506 -17.39 4.99 -16.49
CA GLU A 506 -18.83 5.18 -16.58
C GLU A 506 -19.62 4.06 -15.89
N LYS A 507 -19.10 2.83 -15.95
CA LYS A 507 -19.77 1.64 -15.37
C LYS A 507 -19.31 1.26 -13.97
N THR A 508 -18.21 1.85 -13.50
CA THR A 508 -17.70 1.58 -12.16
C THR A 508 -18.15 2.67 -11.20
N GLN A 509 -18.77 2.25 -10.11
CA GLN A 509 -19.32 3.13 -9.09
C GLN A 509 -19.45 2.41 -7.75
N GLY A 510 -19.67 3.17 -6.68
CA GLY A 510 -20.08 2.65 -5.40
C GLY A 510 -19.05 2.78 -4.27
N VAL A 511 -19.45 2.29 -3.10
CA VAL A 511 -18.66 2.36 -1.88
C VAL A 511 -17.71 1.17 -1.79
N GLY A 512 -16.44 1.44 -1.50
CA GLY A 512 -15.40 0.45 -1.26
C GLY A 512 -14.80 0.58 0.14
N MET A 513 -14.36 -0.55 0.73
CA MET A 513 -13.64 -0.55 2.00
C MET A 513 -12.37 -1.37 1.90
N PHE A 514 -11.26 -0.83 2.43
CA PHE A 514 -9.94 -1.46 2.39
C PHE A 514 -9.43 -1.74 3.78
N TRP A 515 -8.86 -2.93 3.97
CA TRP A 515 -8.25 -3.37 5.22
C TRP A 515 -6.95 -4.14 4.93
N TYR A 516 -6.12 -4.34 5.94
CA TYR A 516 -4.87 -5.10 5.83
C TYR A 516 -4.69 -6.07 7.00
N ASN A 517 -4.72 -5.54 8.23
CA ASN A 517 -4.66 -6.37 9.44
C ASN A 517 -6.03 -7.00 9.73
N PRO A 518 -6.12 -8.31 10.07
CA PRO A 518 -7.39 -8.98 10.36
C PRO A 518 -8.28 -8.27 11.39
N GLN A 519 -7.69 -7.58 12.36
CA GLN A 519 -8.42 -6.79 13.37
C GLN A 519 -9.32 -5.68 12.78
N ALA A 520 -9.06 -5.23 11.55
CA ALA A 520 -9.83 -4.19 10.86
C ALA A 520 -10.92 -4.75 9.93
N HIS A 521 -10.92 -6.06 9.64
CA HIS A 521 -11.83 -6.65 8.65
C HIS A 521 -13.30 -6.52 9.04
N SER A 522 -13.65 -6.81 10.30
CA SER A 522 -15.04 -6.71 10.80
C SER A 522 -15.58 -5.29 10.68
N LEU A 523 -14.75 -4.28 10.97
CA LEU A 523 -15.08 -2.86 10.84
C LEU A 523 -15.29 -2.48 9.38
N ALA A 524 -14.36 -2.87 8.50
CA ALA A 524 -14.45 -2.60 7.06
C ALA A 524 -15.73 -3.21 6.46
N ALA A 525 -15.98 -4.49 6.72
CA ALA A 525 -17.15 -5.19 6.21
C ALA A 525 -18.47 -4.60 6.76
N PHE A 526 -18.50 -4.28 8.05
CA PHE A 526 -19.68 -3.67 8.66
C PHE A 526 -19.99 -2.30 8.07
N LEU A 527 -19.01 -1.37 8.06
CA LEU A 527 -19.21 -0.01 7.57
C LEU A 527 -19.57 -0.02 6.08
N HIS A 528 -18.93 -0.86 5.27
CA HIS A 528 -19.31 -1.06 3.87
C HIS A 528 -20.80 -1.36 3.73
N ASN A 529 -21.26 -2.47 4.35
CA ASN A 529 -22.63 -2.94 4.20
C ASN A 529 -23.64 -1.95 4.79
N TYR A 530 -23.30 -1.32 5.91
CA TYR A 530 -24.14 -0.31 6.56
C TYR A 530 -24.34 0.90 5.65
N ILE A 531 -23.26 1.46 5.09
CA ILE A 531 -23.33 2.66 4.23
C ILE A 531 -24.07 2.33 2.93
N VAL A 532 -23.73 1.21 2.27
CA VAL A 532 -24.40 0.73 1.05
C VAL A 532 -25.92 0.65 1.25
N ALA A 533 -26.37 0.00 2.33
CA ALA A 533 -27.79 -0.15 2.62
C ALA A 533 -28.45 1.19 3.01
N LYS A 534 -27.82 1.95 3.93
CA LYS A 534 -28.39 3.19 4.48
C LYS A 534 -28.50 4.29 3.44
N MET A 535 -27.51 4.41 2.57
CA MET A 535 -27.42 5.44 1.54
C MET A 535 -27.96 4.98 0.18
N LYS A 536 -28.39 3.71 0.06
CA LYS A 536 -28.86 3.09 -1.20
C LYS A 536 -27.84 3.29 -2.34
N ARG A 537 -26.56 3.11 -2.02
CA ARG A 537 -25.46 3.26 -2.98
C ARG A 537 -25.03 1.90 -3.52
N PRO A 538 -24.47 1.83 -4.73
CA PRO A 538 -23.85 0.61 -5.23
C PRO A 538 -22.70 0.16 -4.31
N SER A 539 -22.48 -1.15 -4.27
CA SER A 539 -21.31 -1.76 -3.65
C SER A 539 -20.18 -1.83 -4.68
N TYR A 540 -19.01 -1.26 -4.35
CA TYR A 540 -17.78 -1.51 -5.08
C TYR A 540 -17.03 -2.72 -4.50
N GLY A 541 -17.11 -2.93 -3.18
CA GLY A 541 -16.65 -4.15 -2.52
C GLY A 541 -15.78 -3.90 -1.28
N ILE A 542 -15.32 -5.01 -0.69
CA ILE A 542 -14.43 -5.02 0.48
C ILE A 542 -13.13 -5.71 0.07
N PHE A 543 -12.01 -5.02 0.20
CA PHE A 543 -10.73 -5.43 -0.35
C PHE A 543 -9.67 -5.53 0.74
N TRP A 544 -8.88 -6.61 0.69
CA TRP A 544 -7.59 -6.64 1.37
C TRP A 544 -6.55 -5.91 0.52
N ASN A 545 -5.83 -4.95 1.08
CA ASN A 545 -4.81 -4.21 0.33
C ASN A 545 -3.72 -3.61 1.25
N ASN A 546 -2.47 -3.63 0.77
CA ASN A 546 -1.29 -3.11 1.45
C ASN A 546 -1.17 -1.58 1.32
N LEU A 547 -2.21 -0.86 1.76
CA LEU A 547 -2.25 0.60 1.77
C LEU A 547 -1.64 1.14 3.06
N ALA A 548 -0.94 2.27 2.99
CA ALA A 548 -0.22 2.79 4.15
C ALA A 548 -1.11 3.00 5.39
N LEU A 549 -2.35 3.44 5.18
CA LEU A 549 -3.31 3.74 6.24
C LEU A 549 -4.08 2.52 6.73
N THR A 550 -3.98 1.35 6.08
CA THR A 550 -4.56 0.09 6.57
C THR A 550 -3.56 -0.73 7.37
N ARG A 551 -2.25 -0.45 7.21
CA ARG A 551 -1.14 -1.15 7.88
C ARG A 551 -0.97 -0.95 9.38
N PRO A 552 -1.34 0.18 10.02
CA PRO A 552 -1.09 0.36 11.45
C PRO A 552 -1.70 -0.79 12.26
N THR A 553 -0.92 -1.32 13.20
CA THR A 553 -1.34 -2.44 14.06
C THR A 553 -1.86 -1.94 15.41
N SER A 554 -1.54 -0.71 15.79
CA SER A 554 -1.95 -0.06 17.04
C SER A 554 -3.46 0.15 17.19
N ALA A 555 -4.20 0.14 16.08
CA ALA A 555 -5.66 0.24 16.04
C ALA A 555 -6.25 -0.45 14.80
N PRO A 556 -7.52 -0.90 14.82
CA PRO A 556 -8.27 -1.22 13.62
C PRO A 556 -8.29 -0.02 12.67
N SER A 557 -7.65 -0.16 11.51
CA SER A 557 -7.46 0.92 10.54
C SER A 557 -8.08 0.54 9.20
N VAL A 558 -9.02 1.35 8.72
CA VAL A 558 -9.78 1.13 7.48
C VAL A 558 -9.63 2.34 6.57
N LEU A 559 -9.42 2.10 5.27
CA LEU A 559 -9.53 3.14 4.25
C LEU A 559 -10.88 2.99 3.54
N MET A 560 -11.61 4.10 3.46
CA MET A 560 -12.96 4.16 2.93
C MET A 560 -12.94 4.90 1.59
N GLU A 561 -13.35 4.20 0.53
CA GLU A 561 -13.62 4.80 -0.78
C GLU A 561 -15.12 5.06 -0.88
N LEU A 562 -15.55 6.31 -0.72
CA LEU A 562 -16.97 6.63 -0.50
C LEU A 562 -17.78 6.87 -1.78
N GLY A 563 -17.18 6.63 -2.95
CA GLY A 563 -17.71 6.82 -4.30
C GLY A 563 -16.57 7.13 -5.28
N PHE A 564 -16.84 7.27 -6.57
CA PHE A 564 -15.82 7.55 -7.59
C PHE A 564 -15.86 9.00 -8.09
N MET A 565 -14.72 9.70 -7.99
CA MET A 565 -14.51 11.01 -8.62
C MET A 565 -14.55 10.92 -10.15
N SER A 566 -14.15 9.77 -10.71
CA SER A 566 -14.10 9.52 -12.15
C SER A 566 -15.47 9.25 -12.78
N ASN A 567 -16.45 8.79 -12.00
CA ASN A 567 -17.77 8.45 -12.55
C ASN A 567 -18.63 9.72 -12.67
N PRO A 568 -19.10 10.10 -13.87
CA PRO A 568 -19.85 11.34 -14.09
C PRO A 568 -21.10 11.50 -13.22
N ASN A 569 -21.83 10.41 -12.99
CA ASN A 569 -23.07 10.44 -12.21
C ASN A 569 -22.80 10.38 -10.72
N GLU A 570 -21.79 9.63 -10.27
CA GLU A 570 -21.40 9.66 -8.86
C GLU A 570 -20.81 11.01 -8.48
N PHE A 571 -20.02 11.63 -9.35
CA PHE A 571 -19.38 12.91 -9.06
C PHE A 571 -20.38 14.00 -8.66
N GLU A 572 -21.57 14.03 -9.30
CA GLU A 572 -22.66 14.94 -8.92
C GLU A 572 -23.13 14.70 -7.48
N TRP A 573 -23.20 13.44 -7.04
CA TRP A 573 -23.58 13.08 -5.68
C TRP A 573 -22.45 13.33 -4.68
N VAL A 574 -21.22 12.99 -5.05
CA VAL A 574 -20.00 13.15 -4.23
C VAL A 574 -19.76 14.62 -3.89
N THR A 575 -20.10 15.53 -4.80
CA THR A 575 -19.91 16.97 -4.63
C THR A 575 -21.15 17.71 -4.13
N ASP A 576 -22.29 17.05 -3.97
CA ASP A 576 -23.51 17.66 -3.41
C ASP A 576 -23.37 17.85 -1.87
N PRO A 577 -23.42 19.09 -1.36
CA PRO A 577 -23.24 19.35 0.07
C PRO A 577 -24.30 18.69 0.98
N LYS A 578 -25.53 18.51 0.50
CA LYS A 578 -26.61 17.84 1.25
C LYS A 578 -26.31 16.35 1.36
N GLU A 579 -25.84 15.74 0.29
CA GLU A 579 -25.48 14.31 0.27
C GLU A 579 -24.23 14.03 1.10
N GLN A 580 -23.21 14.89 1.05
CA GLN A 580 -22.04 14.83 1.93
C GLN A 580 -22.43 14.85 3.42
N LYS A 581 -23.36 15.72 3.81
CA LYS A 581 -23.85 15.79 5.20
C LYS A 581 -24.62 14.53 5.61
N LYS A 582 -25.48 14.01 4.72
CA LYS A 582 -26.20 12.74 4.97
C LYS A 582 -25.23 11.56 5.12
N LEU A 583 -24.23 11.49 4.25
CA LEU A 583 -23.17 10.48 4.29
C LEU A 583 -22.39 10.53 5.61
N ALA A 584 -21.95 11.72 6.03
CA ALA A 584 -21.25 11.90 7.30
C ALA A 584 -22.08 11.42 8.49
N ASN A 585 -23.39 11.75 8.53
CA ASN A 585 -24.29 11.24 9.56
C ASN A 585 -24.43 9.70 9.49
N ALA A 586 -24.58 9.13 8.30
CA ALA A 586 -24.71 7.68 8.13
C ALA A 586 -23.45 6.93 8.59
N ILE A 587 -22.25 7.44 8.30
CA ILE A 587 -20.99 6.86 8.78
C ILE A 587 -20.95 6.92 10.32
N ALA A 588 -21.28 8.07 10.92
CA ALA A 588 -21.29 8.23 12.38
C ALA A 588 -22.30 7.28 13.07
N ASP A 589 -23.49 7.09 12.48
CA ASP A 589 -24.48 6.11 12.96
C ASP A 589 -23.95 4.67 12.83
N GLY A 590 -23.33 4.34 11.70
CA GLY A 590 -22.72 3.03 11.48
C GLY A 590 -21.64 2.72 12.51
N ILE A 591 -20.77 3.69 12.84
CA ILE A 591 -19.75 3.53 13.88
C ILE A 591 -20.39 3.23 15.24
N VAL A 592 -21.45 3.95 15.61
CA VAL A 592 -22.20 3.68 16.86
C VAL A 592 -22.76 2.26 16.88
N GLU A 593 -23.38 1.81 15.79
CA GLU A 593 -23.95 0.46 15.71
C GLU A 593 -22.88 -0.63 15.75
N TRP A 594 -21.72 -0.42 15.12
CA TRP A 594 -20.60 -1.36 15.17
C TRP A 594 -20.05 -1.53 16.59
N PHE A 595 -19.85 -0.44 17.34
CA PHE A 595 -19.42 -0.51 18.74
C PHE A 595 -20.47 -1.21 19.62
N LYS A 596 -21.77 -0.98 19.37
CA LYS A 596 -22.84 -1.70 20.07
C LYS A 596 -22.75 -3.21 19.84
N GLN A 597 -22.48 -3.66 18.61
CA GLN A 597 -22.39 -5.09 18.30
C GLN A 597 -21.19 -5.76 18.96
N ASN A 598 -20.01 -5.14 18.90
CA ASN A 598 -18.80 -5.71 19.48
C ASN A 598 -18.78 -5.73 21.01
N GLN A 599 -19.71 -5.02 21.66
CA GLN A 599 -19.93 -5.13 23.11
C GLN A 599 -20.82 -6.31 23.54
N ARG A 600 -21.66 -6.86 22.63
CA ARG A 600 -22.56 -7.98 22.98
C ARG A 600 -21.80 -9.28 23.23
N SER A 601 -20.57 -9.38 22.72
CA SER A 601 -19.74 -10.58 22.78
C SER A 601 -19.08 -10.83 24.14
N ASP A 602 -19.22 -9.89 25.09
CA ASP A 602 -18.61 -9.96 26.44
C ASP A 602 -19.50 -10.66 27.49
N GLY A 603 -20.62 -11.27 27.07
CA GLY A 603 -21.57 -11.88 27.99
C GLY A 603 -22.30 -13.07 27.37
N ILE A 604 -21.58 -14.19 27.23
CA ILE A 604 -22.10 -15.55 27.42
C ILE A 604 -21.09 -16.29 28.30
#